data_AF-A0A059BN38-F1
#
_entry.id   AF-A0A059BN38-F1
#
_cell.length_a   1.000
_cell.length_b   1.000
_cell.length_c   1.000
_cell.angle_alpha   90.00
_cell.angle_beta   90.00
_cell.angle_gamma   90.00
#
_symmetry.space_group_name_H-M   'P 1'
#
loop_
_entity.id
_entity.type
_entity.pdbx_description
1 polymer ?
#
loop_
_entity_poly.entity_id
_entity_poly.type
_entity_poly.pdbx_seq_one_letter_code
_entity_poly.pdbx_strand_id
1 'polypeptide(L)' 'MANSNLPRRIIKETQRLLSEPAPGISASPSEDNMRYFNVMILGPTQSPYEGGVFKLELFLPEEYPMAAPK' A
#
# COMPACT_ATOMS: atom_id res chain seq x y z
N MET A 1 -7.56 -20.16 -9.58
CA MET A 1 -7.82 -18.71 -9.53
C MET A 1 -8.12 -18.39 -8.08
N ALA A 2 -7.16 -17.79 -7.36
CA ALA A 2 -7.20 -17.68 -5.90
C ALA A 2 -8.29 -16.69 -5.47
N ASN A 3 -9.52 -17.20 -5.36
CA ASN A 3 -10.67 -16.47 -4.86
C ASN A 3 -10.61 -16.48 -3.32
N SER A 4 -9.58 -15.84 -2.77
CA SER A 4 -9.47 -15.58 -1.34
C SER A 4 -10.43 -14.44 -1.04
N ASN A 5 -11.55 -14.75 -0.38
CA ASN A 5 -12.53 -13.77 0.07
C ASN A 5 -11.82 -12.73 0.96
N LEU A 6 -11.37 -11.62 0.37
CA LEU A 6 -10.56 -10.64 1.09
C LEU A 6 -11.38 -10.09 2.25
N PRO A 7 -10.78 -9.93 3.44
CA PRO A 7 -11.42 -9.24 4.54
C PRO A 7 -11.98 -7.90 4.05
N ARG A 8 -13.25 -7.62 4.40
CA ARG A 8 -13.92 -6.36 4.04
C ARG A 8 -13.09 -5.13 4.41
N ARG A 9 -12.29 -5.23 5.46
CA ARG A 9 -11.36 -4.18 5.89
C ARG A 9 -10.31 -3.85 4.83
N ILE A 10 -9.65 -4.86 4.24
CA ILE A 10 -8.63 -4.66 3.21
C ILE A 10 -9.24 -3.98 1.98
N ILE A 11 -10.42 -4.43 1.54
CA ILE A 11 -11.11 -3.85 0.39
C ILE A 11 -11.43 -2.36 0.64
N LYS A 12 -12.01 -2.03 1.80
CA LYS A 12 -12.35 -0.64 2.16
C LYS A 12 -11.14 0.26 2.28
N GLU A 13 -10.07 -0.22 2.93
CA GLU A 13 -8.84 0.57 3.08
C GLU A 13 -8.14 0.77 1.74
N THR A 14 -8.11 -0.25 0.89
CA THR A 14 -7.58 -0.15 -0.49
C THR A 14 -8.35 0.89 -1.30
N GLN A 15 -9.69 0.85 -1.26
CA GLN A 15 -10.52 1.84 -1.94
C GLN A 15 -10.24 3.25 -1.43
N ARG A 16 -10.11 3.42 -0.11
CA ARG A 16 -9.80 4.71 0.50
C ARG A 16 -8.42 5.23 0.10
N LEU A 17 -7.42 4.35 0.08
CA LEU A 17 -6.05 4.66 -0.34
C LEU A 17 -6.00 5.15 -1.81
N LEU A 18 -6.82 4.54 -2.67
CA LEU A 18 -6.92 4.91 -4.08
C LEU A 18 -7.74 6.20 -4.29
N SER A 19 -8.79 6.44 -3.49
CA SER A 19 -9.62 7.65 -3.61
C SER A 19 -8.97 8.88 -2.97
N GLU A 20 -8.20 8.68 -1.90
CA GLU A 20 -7.56 9.71 -1.11
C GLU A 20 -6.06 9.39 -0.92
N PRO A 21 -5.24 9.47 -1.99
CA PRO A 21 -3.81 9.22 -1.87
C PRO A 21 -3.16 10.31 -1.00
N ALA A 22 -2.24 9.89 -0.12
CA ALA A 22 -1.51 10.84 0.71
C ALA A 22 -0.52 11.66 -0.16
N PRO A 23 -0.30 12.95 0.13
CA PRO A 23 0.63 13.77 -0.63
C PRO A 23 2.03 13.16 -0.67
N GLY A 24 2.54 12.94 -1.89
CA GLY A 24 3.85 12.33 -2.10
C GLY A 24 3.91 10.82 -1.88
N ILE A 25 2.79 10.15 -1.58
CA ILE A 25 2.74 8.70 -1.43
C ILE A 25 1.71 8.13 -2.41
N SER A 26 2.13 7.21 -3.26
CA SER A 26 1.25 6.40 -4.10
C SER A 26 1.35 4.96 -3.65
N ALA A 27 0.23 4.27 -3.49
CA ALA A 27 0.21 2.87 -3.11
C ALA A 27 -0.88 2.15 -3.90
N SER A 28 -0.49 1.15 -4.68
CA SER A 28 -1.38 0.40 -5.55
C SER A 28 -1.29 -1.09 -5.26
N PRO A 29 -2.42 -1.81 -5.11
CA PRO A 29 -2.41 -3.26 -4.97
C PRO A 29 -1.89 -3.92 -6.25
N SER A 30 -1.27 -5.09 -6.11
CA SER A 30 -0.86 -5.92 -7.24
C SER A 30 -2.08 -6.62 -7.84
N GLU A 31 -2.11 -6.75 -9.17
CA GLU A 31 -3.23 -7.39 -9.88
C GLU A 31 -3.37 -8.89 -9.54
N ASP A 32 -2.23 -9.57 -9.33
CA ASP A 32 -2.20 -10.99 -8.97
C ASP A 32 -2.57 -11.25 -7.50
N ASN A 33 -2.26 -10.31 -6.60
CA ASN A 33 -2.50 -10.45 -5.18
C ASN A 33 -2.76 -9.10 -4.53
N MET A 34 -4.03 -8.85 -4.22
CA MET A 34 -4.51 -7.64 -3.55
C MET A 34 -4.01 -7.47 -2.10
N ARG A 35 -3.25 -8.43 -1.55
CA ARG A 35 -2.53 -8.27 -0.28
C ARG A 35 -1.12 -7.68 -0.46
N TYR A 36 -0.59 -7.66 -1.68
CA TYR A 36 0.67 -7.02 -2.02
C TYR A 36 0.43 -5.65 -2.61
N PHE A 37 1.16 -4.66 -2.12
CA PHE A 37 1.08 -3.28 -2.56
C PHE A 37 2.45 -2.80 -3.00
N ASN A 38 2.47 -2.14 -4.15
CA ASN A 38 3.61 -1.37 -4.61
C ASN A 38 3.41 0.06 -4.12
N VAL A 39 4.33 0.53 -3.30
CA VAL A 39 4.30 1.87 -2.71
C VAL A 39 5.43 2.70 -3.29
N MET A 40 5.12 3.93 -3.69
CA MET A 40 6.08 4.93 -4.11
C MET A 40 5.98 6.12 -3.18
N ILE A 41 7.11 6.51 -2.59
CA ILE A 41 7.22 7.67 -1.71
C ILE A 41 8.15 8.68 -2.36
N LEU A 42 7.67 9.91 -2.52
CA LEU A 42 8.49 11.05 -2.89
C LEU A 42 9.24 11.53 -1.65
N GLY A 43 10.53 11.75 -1.82
CA GLY A 43 11.38 12.29 -0.78
C GLY A 43 10.87 13.65 -0.30
N PRO A 44 10.69 13.85 1.02
CA PRO A 44 10.19 15.12 1.56
C PRO A 44 11.09 16.29 1.16
N THR A 45 10.46 17.44 0.87
CA THR A 45 11.18 18.69 0.69
C THR A 45 11.89 19.10 1.98
N GLN A 46 13.00 19.80 1.87
CA GLN A 46 13.88 20.21 2.97
C GLN A 46 14.53 19.03 3.71
N SER A 47 14.71 17.90 3.03
CA SER A 47 15.45 16.75 3.54
C SER A 47 16.53 16.32 2.54
N PRO A 48 17.56 15.55 2.97
CA PRO A 48 18.53 14.96 2.05
C PRO A 48 17.93 14.03 0.99
N TYR A 49 16.66 13.66 1.17
CA TYR A 49 15.91 12.80 0.27
C TYR A 49 15.09 13.59 -0.76
N GLU A 50 15.06 14.93 -0.68
CA GLU A 50 14.32 15.78 -1.62
C GLU A 50 14.65 15.44 -3.08
N GLY A 51 13.61 15.29 -3.90
CA GLY A 51 13.74 14.87 -5.30
C GLY A 51 13.96 13.37 -5.50
N GLY A 52 14.15 12.60 -4.43
CA GLY A 52 14.22 11.15 -4.46
C GLY A 52 12.86 10.49 -4.66
N VAL A 53 12.85 9.31 -5.28
CA VAL A 53 11.67 8.45 -5.42
C VAL A 53 12.00 7.08 -4.85
N PHE A 54 11.34 6.72 -3.76
CA PHE A 54 11.56 5.49 -3.02
C PHE A 54 10.46 4.49 -3.36
N LYS A 55 10.85 3.33 -3.87
CA LYS A 55 9.92 2.23 -4.15
C LYS A 55 9.97 1.25 -2.98
N LEU A 56 8.81 0.91 -2.44
CA LEU A 56 8.65 -0.04 -1.35
C LEU A 56 7.61 -1.08 -1.74
N GLU A 57 7.77 -2.26 -1.14
CA GLU A 57 6.79 -3.33 -1.20
C GLU A 57 6.12 -3.41 0.18
N LEU A 58 4.81 -3.61 0.19
CA LEU A 58 4.04 -3.78 1.41
C LEU A 58 3.16 -5.01 1.27
N PHE A 59 3.19 -5.89 2.28
CA PHE A 59 2.38 -7.10 2.30
C PHE A 59 1.43 -7.15 3.49
N LEU A 60 0.16 -7.46 3.23
CA LEU A 60 -0.88 -7.65 4.25
C LEU A 60 -1.04 -9.14 4.60
N PRO A 61 -0.51 -9.60 5.76
CA PRO A 61 -0.63 -11.00 6.16
C PRO A 61 -2.09 -11.39 6.43
N GLU A 62 -2.34 -12.68 6.59
CA GLU A 62 -3.69 -13.20 6.82
C GLU A 62 -4.31 -12.66 8.11
N GLU A 63 -3.48 -12.49 9.13
CA GLU A 63 -3.81 -11.94 10.44
C GLU A 63 -4.00 -10.42 10.43
N TYR A 64 -3.83 -9.75 9.28
CA TYR A 64 -4.17 -8.33 9.17
C TYR A 64 -5.66 -8.13 9.43
N PRO A 65 -6.06 -7.21 10.32
CA PRO A 65 -5.26 -6.09 10.85
C PRO A 65 -4.66 -6.28 12.25
N MET A 66 -4.80 -7.47 12.85
CA MET A 66 -4.26 -7.76 14.18
C MET A 66 -2.73 -7.88 14.14
N ALA A 67 -2.18 -8.34 13.01
CA ALA A 67 -0.76 -8.23 12.69
C ALA A 67 -0.48 -7.02 11.81
N ALA A 68 0.70 -6.42 12.00
CA ALA A 68 1.18 -5.31 11.18
C ALA A 68 1.48 -5.76 9.73
N PRO A 69 1.39 -4.84 8.75
CA PRO A 69 1.93 -5.06 7.41
C PRO A 69 3.43 -5.39 7.47
N LYS A 70 3.90 -6.20 6.51
CA LYS A 70 5.31 -6.52 6.31
C LYS A 70 5.91 -5.69 5.19
#